data_AF-A0A0B5E3M3-F1
#
_entry.id   AF-A0A0B5E3M3-F1
#
_cell.length_a   1.000
_cell.length_b   1.000
_cell.length_c   1.000
_cell.angle_alpha   90.00
_cell.angle_beta   90.00
_cell.angle_gamma   90.00
#
_symmetry.space_group_name_H-M   'P 1'
#
loop_
_entity.id
_entity.type
_entity.pdbx_description
1 polymer ?
#
loop_
_entity_poly.entity_id
_entity_poly.type
_entity_poly.pdbx_seq_one_letter_code
_entity_poly.pdbx_strand_id
1 'polypeptide(L)'
;MSAPITLQEFHVDPARLASGAWCHTRDRQIGEGDISASYSADKIGLEGRVRSPFKWQNALWVSVGGTSKGDYRAVQAYRIIERRFFDGTPITYQESVSAPKPLEGFYHGMAVKWGKLDCVLIGPASLFLPSEKKAAPEQANMFDLL
;
A
#
# COMPACT_ATOMS: atom_id res chain seq x y z
N MET A 1 -16.60 25.75 2.65
CA MET A 1 -15.39 25.37 1.89
C MET A 1 -14.74 24.22 2.64
N SER A 2 -14.74 23.02 2.09
CA SER A 2 -14.10 21.86 2.72
C SER A 2 -12.58 21.99 2.59
N ALA A 3 -11.84 21.75 3.68
CA ALA A 3 -10.38 21.77 3.66
C ALA A 3 -9.84 20.78 2.60
N PRO A 4 -8.73 21.11 1.91
CA PRO A 4 -8.12 20.17 0.97
C PRO A 4 -7.72 18.89 1.71
N ILE A 5 -8.08 17.73 1.16
CA ILE A 5 -7.61 16.45 1.68
C ILE A 5 -6.11 16.36 1.38
N THR A 6 -5.29 16.62 2.39
CA THR A 6 -3.85 16.41 2.32
C THR A 6 -3.59 14.91 2.38
N LEU A 7 -2.88 14.36 1.38
CA LEU A 7 -2.44 12.97 1.41
C LEU A 7 -1.54 12.77 2.63
N GLN A 8 -1.87 11.79 3.47
CA GLN A 8 -1.05 11.45 4.62
C GLN A 8 0.25 10.80 4.16
N GLU A 9 1.37 11.22 4.74
CA GLU A 9 2.69 10.69 4.44
C GLU A 9 3.20 9.84 5.60
N PHE A 10 3.75 8.68 5.27
CA PHE A 10 4.36 7.74 6.22
C PHE A 10 5.78 7.44 5.79
N HIS A 11 6.73 7.70 6.69
CA HIS A 11 8.11 7.28 6.51
C HIS A 11 8.30 5.86 7.06
N VAL A 12 8.80 4.97 6.21
CA VAL A 12 8.99 3.55 6.49
C VAL A 12 10.43 3.12 6.19
N ASP A 13 10.84 2.00 6.76
CA ASP A 13 12.11 1.36 6.42
C ASP A 13 12.23 1.20 4.87
N PRO A 14 13.30 1.71 4.24
CA PRO A 14 13.52 1.58 2.80
C PRO A 14 13.42 0.14 2.28
N ALA A 15 13.78 -0.86 3.10
CA ALA A 15 13.68 -2.28 2.74
C ALA A 15 12.24 -2.70 2.42
N ARG A 16 11.22 -2.05 3.01
CA ARG A 16 9.81 -2.31 2.72
C ARG A 16 9.37 -1.80 1.35
N LEU A 17 10.08 -0.82 0.81
CA LEU A 17 9.85 -0.23 -0.51
C LEU A 17 10.76 -0.83 -1.58
N ALA A 18 11.65 -1.76 -1.23
CA ALA A 18 12.56 -2.38 -2.17
C ALA A 18 11.78 -3.08 -3.29
N SER A 19 12.16 -2.83 -4.54
CA SER A 19 11.60 -3.55 -5.69
C SER A 19 12.06 -5.01 -5.75
N GLY A 20 13.08 -5.38 -4.98
CA GLY A 20 13.75 -6.67 -5.13
C GLY A 20 14.48 -6.81 -6.46
N ALA A 21 14.96 -8.03 -6.73
CA ALA A 21 15.64 -8.41 -7.95
C ALA A 21 15.08 -9.74 -8.47
N TRP A 22 15.06 -9.91 -9.79
CA TRP A 22 14.71 -11.19 -10.38
C TRP A 22 15.84 -12.21 -10.16
N CYS A 23 15.53 -13.35 -9.56
CA CYS A 23 16.48 -14.45 -9.40
C CYS A 23 16.18 -15.54 -10.43
N HIS A 24 17.02 -15.63 -11.46
CA HIS A 24 16.89 -16.65 -12.51
C HIS A 24 16.98 -18.08 -11.97
N THR A 25 17.78 -18.33 -10.93
CA THR A 25 17.91 -19.67 -10.32
C THR A 25 16.66 -20.12 -9.60
N ARG A 26 15.88 -19.19 -9.03
CA ARG A 26 14.66 -19.49 -8.27
C ARG A 26 13.38 -19.19 -9.06
N ASP A 27 13.53 -18.72 -10.30
CA ASP A 27 12.48 -18.26 -11.21
C ASP A 27 11.44 -17.37 -10.52
N ARG A 28 11.93 -16.43 -9.70
CA ARG A 28 11.07 -15.51 -8.94
C ARG A 28 11.80 -14.25 -8.52
N GLN A 29 11.01 -13.23 -8.19
CA GLN A 29 11.50 -12.02 -7.53
C GLN A 29 11.91 -12.32 -6.09
N ILE A 30 13.07 -11.81 -5.67
CA ILE A 30 13.62 -11.97 -4.33
C ILE A 30 14.01 -10.61 -3.75
N GLY A 31 13.94 -10.47 -2.42
CA GLY A 31 14.30 -9.23 -1.73
C GLY A 31 13.34 -8.06 -1.99
N GLU A 32 12.15 -8.35 -2.51
CA GLU A 32 11.08 -7.34 -2.62
C GLU A 32 10.50 -7.05 -1.24
N GLY A 33 10.31 -5.77 -0.95
CA GLY A 33 9.67 -5.31 0.27
C GLY A 33 8.17 -5.55 0.25
N ASP A 34 7.56 -5.70 1.43
CA ASP A 34 6.13 -6.04 1.54
C ASP A 34 5.19 -4.98 0.94
N ILE A 35 5.56 -3.70 0.99
CA ILE A 35 4.78 -2.62 0.37
C ILE A 35 4.84 -2.73 -1.16
N SER A 36 6.02 -2.97 -1.73
CA SER A 36 6.19 -3.16 -3.17
C SER A 36 5.45 -4.42 -3.66
N ALA A 37 5.62 -5.54 -2.95
CA ALA A 37 4.97 -6.81 -3.27
C ALA A 37 3.44 -6.74 -3.22
N SER A 38 2.87 -5.76 -2.48
CA SER A 38 1.43 -5.53 -2.40
C SER A 38 0.84 -4.79 -3.61
N TYR A 39 1.66 -4.27 -4.53
CA TYR A 39 1.19 -3.48 -5.68
C TYR A 39 0.11 -4.23 -6.45
N SER A 40 -1.05 -3.61 -6.68
CA SER A 40 -2.23 -4.32 -7.19
C SER A 40 -3.04 -3.56 -8.24
N ALA A 41 -2.61 -2.40 -8.74
CA ALA A 41 -3.43 -1.65 -9.71
C ALA A 41 -3.75 -2.44 -10.99
N ASP A 42 -2.78 -3.20 -11.49
CA ASP A 42 -2.97 -4.14 -12.61
C ASP A 42 -4.02 -5.21 -12.29
N LYS A 43 -3.91 -5.86 -11.12
CA LYS A 43 -4.83 -6.92 -10.68
C LYS A 43 -6.23 -6.42 -10.38
N ILE A 44 -6.35 -5.19 -9.89
CA ILE A 44 -7.64 -4.56 -9.64
C ILE A 44 -8.34 -4.29 -10.98
N GLY A 45 -7.64 -3.67 -11.94
CA GLY A 45 -8.22 -3.32 -13.23
C GLY A 45 -8.57 -4.52 -14.10
N LEU A 46 -7.79 -5.61 -14.01
CA LEU A 46 -7.98 -6.80 -14.85
C LEU A 46 -8.84 -7.90 -14.20
N GLU A 47 -8.75 -8.07 -12.89
CA GLU A 47 -9.31 -9.24 -12.19
C GLU A 47 -10.22 -8.87 -11.01
N GLY A 48 -10.28 -7.60 -10.60
CA GLY A 48 -10.95 -7.19 -9.36
C GLY A 48 -10.33 -7.82 -8.11
N ARG A 49 -9.01 -8.07 -8.14
CA ARG A 49 -8.26 -8.75 -7.07
C ARG A 49 -7.10 -7.91 -6.56
N VAL A 50 -6.65 -8.21 -5.36
CA VAL A 50 -5.41 -7.66 -4.78
C VAL A 50 -4.41 -8.76 -4.47
N ARG A 51 -3.12 -8.42 -4.53
CA ARG A 51 -2.04 -9.21 -3.93
C ARG A 51 -2.14 -9.14 -2.40
N SER A 52 -1.24 -9.85 -1.70
CA SER A 52 -1.22 -9.84 -0.23
C SER A 52 -1.06 -8.41 0.31
N PRO A 53 -2.02 -7.91 1.12
CA PRO A 53 -1.91 -6.61 1.75
C PRO A 53 -0.74 -6.56 2.74
N PHE A 54 -0.16 -5.38 2.93
CA PHE A 54 0.85 -5.14 3.97
C PHE A 54 0.22 -4.56 5.22
N LYS A 55 0.89 -4.72 6.36
CA LYS A 55 0.46 -4.17 7.65
C LYS A 55 1.13 -2.83 7.92
N TRP A 56 0.36 -1.84 8.36
CA TRP A 56 0.89 -0.58 8.86
C TRP A 56 -0.10 0.05 9.85
N GLN A 57 0.40 0.49 11.01
CA GLN A 57 -0.39 1.12 12.08
C GLN A 57 -1.70 0.38 12.40
N ASN A 58 -1.61 -0.93 12.64
CA ASN A 58 -2.74 -1.82 12.95
C ASN A 58 -3.84 -1.88 11.87
N ALA A 59 -3.51 -1.51 10.62
CA ALA A 59 -4.40 -1.63 9.47
C ALA A 59 -3.72 -2.40 8.34
N LEU A 60 -4.55 -2.94 7.43
CA LEU A 60 -4.10 -3.54 6.18
C LEU A 60 -4.17 -2.53 5.05
N TRP A 61 -3.19 -2.59 4.16
CA TRP A 61 -3.00 -1.64 3.07
C TRP A 61 -2.60 -2.36 1.78
N VAL A 62 -2.94 -1.74 0.65
CA VAL A 62 -2.61 -2.23 -0.69
C VAL A 62 -2.00 -1.09 -1.50
N SER A 63 -0.82 -1.33 -2.06
CA SER A 63 -0.17 -0.42 -3.00
C SER A 63 -0.91 -0.39 -4.34
N VAL A 64 -1.11 0.80 -4.89
CA VAL A 64 -1.83 1.03 -6.16
C VAL A 64 -1.04 1.91 -7.14
N GLY A 65 0.14 2.37 -6.76
CA GLY A 65 0.92 3.26 -7.60
C GLY A 65 2.23 3.67 -6.98
N GLY A 66 3.10 4.24 -7.80
CA GLY A 66 4.26 4.97 -7.34
C GLY A 66 4.23 6.39 -7.88
N THR A 67 4.80 7.33 -7.12
CA THR A 67 5.09 8.67 -7.60
C THR A 67 6.51 9.06 -7.18
N SER A 68 7.20 9.82 -8.01
CA SER A 68 8.50 10.38 -7.64
C SER A 68 8.28 11.62 -6.79
N LYS A 69 8.99 11.70 -5.65
CA LYS A 69 9.00 12.89 -4.79
C LYS A 69 10.45 13.24 -4.46
N GLY A 70 11.00 14.21 -5.19
CA GLY A 70 12.44 14.48 -5.19
C GLY A 70 13.22 13.25 -5.66
N ASP A 71 14.22 12.85 -4.88
CA ASP A 71 15.10 11.70 -5.18
C ASP A 71 14.51 10.34 -4.77
N TYR A 72 13.33 10.34 -4.14
CA TYR A 72 12.73 9.12 -3.60
C TYR A 72 11.50 8.68 -4.39
N ARG A 73 11.35 7.36 -4.54
CA ARG A 73 10.12 6.75 -5.00
C ARG A 73 9.15 6.62 -3.82
N ALA A 74 8.05 7.34 -3.88
CA ALA A 74 6.93 7.17 -2.97
C ALA A 74 5.97 6.10 -3.51
N VAL A 75 5.36 5.33 -2.61
CA VAL A 75 4.31 4.38 -2.96
C VAL A 75 2.96 4.91 -2.49
N GLN A 76 1.99 4.96 -3.38
CA GLN A 76 0.62 5.29 -3.04
C GLN A 76 -0.14 4.03 -2.65
N ALA A 77 -0.82 4.05 -1.50
CA ALA A 77 -1.59 2.91 -1.01
C ALA A 77 -2.94 3.33 -0.42
N TYR A 78 -3.90 2.41 -0.46
CA TYR A 78 -5.21 2.53 0.18
C TYR A 78 -5.33 1.49 1.29
N ARG A 79 -6.12 1.80 2.31
CA ARG A 79 -6.51 0.80 3.31
C ARG A 79 -7.45 -0.22 2.67
N ILE A 80 -7.43 -1.45 3.17
CA ILE A 80 -8.36 -2.51 2.78
C ILE A 80 -9.08 -3.04 4.02
N ILE A 81 -10.39 -3.16 3.91
CA ILE A 81 -11.27 -3.73 4.95
C ILE A 81 -12.16 -4.81 4.36
N GLU A 82 -12.68 -5.71 5.19
CA GLU A 82 -13.75 -6.61 4.76
C GLU A 82 -15.00 -5.81 4.39
N ARG A 83 -15.71 -6.25 3.34
CA ARG A 83 -16.90 -5.56 2.82
C ARG A 83 -17.97 -5.28 3.88
N ARG A 84 -18.13 -6.16 4.86
CA ARG A 84 -19.11 -6.01 5.96
C ARG A 84 -18.87 -4.80 6.86
N PHE A 85 -17.67 -4.23 6.84
CA PHE A 85 -17.31 -3.03 7.63
C PHE A 85 -17.37 -1.74 6.80
N PHE A 86 -17.82 -1.82 5.55
CA PHE A 86 -17.96 -0.66 4.68
C PHE A 86 -19.42 -0.20 4.66
N ASP A 87 -19.66 1.03 5.11
CA ASP A 87 -21.01 1.60 5.21
C ASP A 87 -21.56 2.14 3.87
N GLY A 88 -20.75 2.13 2.81
CA GLY A 88 -21.13 2.59 1.48
C GLY A 88 -21.53 1.48 0.52
N THR A 89 -21.94 1.86 -0.69
CA THR A 89 -22.18 0.92 -1.80
C THR A 89 -20.84 0.63 -2.50
N PRO A 90 -20.34 -0.61 -2.48
CA PRO A 90 -19.11 -0.94 -3.19
C PRO A 90 -19.29 -0.79 -4.71
N ILE A 91 -18.25 -0.28 -5.37
CA ILE A 91 -18.21 -0.09 -6.83
C ILE A 91 -17.12 -0.95 -7.46
N THR A 92 -17.30 -1.30 -8.72
CA THR A 92 -16.30 -1.98 -9.54
C THR A 92 -15.29 -0.97 -10.11
N TYR A 93 -14.18 -1.50 -10.64
CA TYR A 93 -13.21 -0.67 -11.35
C TYR A 93 -13.84 0.11 -12.52
N GLN A 94 -14.69 -0.55 -13.31
CA GLN A 94 -15.34 0.07 -14.47
C GLN A 94 -16.29 1.21 -14.06
N GLU A 95 -17.06 1.01 -13.00
CA GLU A 95 -17.92 2.07 -12.46
C GLU A 95 -17.09 3.26 -11.97
N SER A 96 -15.94 3.03 -11.32
CA SER A 96 -15.05 4.12 -10.89
C SER A 96 -14.43 4.90 -12.06
N VAL A 97 -14.09 4.23 -13.17
CA VAL A 97 -13.58 4.89 -14.39
C VAL A 97 -14.59 5.87 -14.99
N SER A 98 -15.87 5.54 -14.93
CA SER A 98 -16.95 6.37 -15.50
C SER A 98 -17.55 7.38 -14.51
N ALA A 99 -17.23 7.27 -13.22
CA ALA A 99 -17.74 8.16 -12.18
C ALA A 99 -16.83 9.38 -11.95
N PRO A 100 -17.39 10.50 -11.46
CA PRO A 100 -16.58 11.58 -10.88
C PRO A 100 -15.71 11.03 -9.74
N LYS A 101 -14.45 11.46 -9.68
CA LYS A 101 -13.52 11.02 -8.63
C LYS A 101 -13.98 11.55 -7.27
N PRO A 102 -14.21 10.68 -6.27
CA PRO A 102 -14.55 11.13 -4.92
C PRO A 102 -13.34 11.82 -4.29
N LEU A 103 -13.59 12.58 -3.21
CA LEU A 103 -12.51 13.27 -2.49
C LEU A 103 -11.52 12.28 -1.86
N GLU A 104 -12.02 11.10 -1.50
CA GLU A 104 -11.27 9.96 -0.98
C GLU A 104 -10.42 9.27 -2.05
N GLY A 105 -10.54 9.67 -3.32
CA GLY A 105 -9.70 9.21 -4.42
C GLY A 105 -10.24 8.00 -5.19
N PHE A 106 -9.61 7.72 -6.32
CA PHE A 106 -10.10 6.81 -7.36
C PHE A 106 -10.46 5.39 -6.89
N TYR A 107 -9.74 4.84 -5.91
CA TYR A 107 -9.97 3.49 -5.42
C TYR A 107 -10.93 3.41 -4.23
N HIS A 108 -11.39 4.54 -3.68
CA HIS A 108 -12.32 4.49 -2.54
C HIS A 108 -13.64 3.82 -2.92
N GLY A 109 -14.13 2.94 -2.05
CA GLY A 109 -15.35 2.17 -2.26
C GLY A 109 -15.18 1.02 -3.25
N MET A 110 -13.98 0.79 -3.78
CA MET A 110 -13.79 -0.24 -4.81
C MET A 110 -13.82 -1.65 -4.21
N ALA A 111 -14.74 -2.47 -4.70
CA ALA A 111 -14.86 -3.88 -4.36
C ALA A 111 -13.71 -4.68 -4.96
N VAL A 112 -13.00 -5.42 -4.11
CA VAL A 112 -11.88 -6.28 -4.51
C VAL A 112 -11.90 -7.59 -3.75
N LYS A 113 -11.23 -8.62 -4.29
CA LYS A 113 -11.02 -9.88 -3.57
C LYS A 113 -9.59 -10.03 -3.08
N TRP A 114 -9.46 -10.43 -1.81
CA TRP A 114 -8.21 -10.93 -1.24
C TRP A 114 -8.37 -12.42 -0.90
N GLY A 115 -7.84 -13.28 -1.76
CA GLY A 115 -8.13 -14.72 -1.70
C GLY A 115 -9.62 -15.00 -1.87
N LYS A 116 -10.28 -15.51 -0.82
CA LYS A 116 -11.74 -15.75 -0.78
C LYS A 116 -12.51 -14.64 -0.08
N LEU A 117 -11.83 -13.64 0.48
CA LEU A 117 -12.46 -12.55 1.22
C LEU A 117 -12.92 -11.46 0.26
N ASP A 118 -14.17 -11.03 0.42
CA ASP A 118 -14.71 -9.84 -0.23
C ASP A 118 -14.31 -8.61 0.60
N CYS A 119 -13.59 -7.71 -0.04
CA CYS A 119 -13.00 -6.54 0.59
C CYS A 119 -13.36 -5.26 -0.17
N VAL A 120 -13.12 -4.13 0.48
CA VAL A 120 -13.28 -2.79 -0.10
C VAL A 120 -12.02 -1.97 0.18
N LEU A 121 -11.55 -1.26 -0.84
CA LEU A 121 -10.49 -0.26 -0.68
C LEU A 121 -11.09 1.05 -0.14
N ILE A 122 -10.49 1.62 0.89
CA ILE A 122 -10.98 2.84 1.54
C ILE A 122 -9.91 3.93 1.55
N GLY A 123 -10.29 5.08 1.00
CA GLY A 123 -9.47 6.28 0.98
C GLY A 123 -9.55 7.15 2.25
N PRO A 124 -8.90 8.33 2.24
CA PRO A 124 -8.01 8.80 1.17
C PRO A 124 -6.75 7.93 1.05
N ALA A 125 -6.08 8.02 -0.10
CA ALA A 125 -4.79 7.37 -0.28
C ALA A 125 -3.74 7.94 0.69
N SER A 126 -2.71 7.16 0.99
CA SER A 126 -1.52 7.62 1.71
C SER A 126 -0.26 7.36 0.89
N LEU A 127 0.77 8.16 1.13
CA LEU A 127 2.09 8.02 0.53
C LEU A 127 3.05 7.37 1.54
N PHE A 128 3.71 6.32 1.10
CA PHE A 128 4.77 5.63 1.83
C PHE A 128 6.11 6.01 1.22
N LEU A 129 6.98 6.59 2.05
CA LEU A 129 8.27 7.16 1.68
C LEU A 129 9.38 6.46 2.48
N PRO A 130 10.60 6.36 1.95
CA PRO A 130 11.71 5.87 2.75
C PRO A 130 11.97 6.83 3.92
N SER A 131 12.24 6.29 5.10
CA SER A 131 12.77 7.05 6.23
C SER A 131 14.26 7.31 6.01
N GLU A 132 14.73 8.50 6.39
CA GLU A 132 16.16 8.88 6.30
C GLU A 132 17.06 8.11 7.29
N LYS A 133 16.49 7.31 8.20
CA LYS A 133 17.26 6.56 9.19
C LYS A 133 18.10 5.46 8.50
N LYS A 134 19.40 5.72 8.40
CA LYS A 134 20.45 4.69 8.20
C LYS A 134 20.21 3.56 9.20
N ALA A 135 20.13 2.33 8.70
CA ALA A 135 20.08 1.15 9.55
C ALA A 135 21.34 1.05 10.42
N ALA A 136 21.17 1.20 11.73
CA ALA A 136 22.00 0.55 12.72
C ALA A 136 21.13 0.33 13.97
N PRO A 137 20.86 -0.92 14.38
CA PRO A 137 20.48 -1.15 15.75
C PRO A 137 21.70 -0.84 16.62
N GLU A 138 21.56 0.11 17.54
CA GLU A 138 22.49 0.28 18.65
C GLU A 138 22.40 -1.01 19.47
N GLN A 139 23.37 -1.91 19.29
CA GLN A 139 23.60 -3.01 20.21
C GLN A 139 24.05 -2.36 21.53
N ALA A 140 23.09 -2.15 22.43
CA ALA A 140 23.43 -1.96 23.83
C ALA A 140 24.13 -3.25 24.29
N ASN A 141 25.45 -3.19 24.39
CA ASN A 141 26.27 -4.25 24.96
C ASN A 141 25.80 -4.50 26.39
N MET A 142 25.07 -5.59 26.59
CA MET A 142 24.61 -6.07 27.90
C MET A 142 25.77 -6.74 28.68
N PHE A 143 26.99 -6.18 28.58
CA PHE A 143 28.18 -6.68 29.28
C PHE A 143 28.94 -5.59 30.06
N ASP A 144 28.47 -4.34 30.08
CA ASP A 144 29.10 -3.27 30.90
C ASP A 144 28.47 -3.12 32.30
N LEU A 145 27.83 -4.17 32.83
CA LEU A 145 27.22 -4.18 34.18
C LEU A 145 27.68 -5.36 35.06
N LEU A 146 28.91 -5.85 34.87
CA LEU A 146 29.56 -6.77 35.80
C LEU A 146 30.91 -6.22 36.28
#